data_AF-A0A1H0VXG5-F1
#
_entry.id   AF-A0A1H0VXG5-F1
#
_cell.length_a   1.000
_cell.length_b   1.000
_cell.length_c   1.000
_cell.angle_alpha   90.00
_cell.angle_beta   90.00
_cell.angle_gamma   90.00
#
_symmetry.space_group_name_H-M   'P 1'
#
loop_
_entity.id
_entity.type
_entity.pdbx_description
1 polymer ?
#
loop_
_entity_poly.entity_id
_entity_poly.type
_entity_poly.pdbx_seq_one_letter_code
_entity_poly.pdbx_strand_id
1 'polypeptide(L)'
;MPDQLDDDMNVIKDYAQSMESFKTRLVIGYLSALSNVESVFDAPAPEDTRVDIYKVMVKTGVKVMVKQLADAIKREHQVDLTPLVALGEALDKAIDDAAKNAQALTAAEWVQAVRAAISDRFTQAPSPAELEQALKDQYHDLPDADAKTDFIAMLQEEIILIGDANVPTTNSVELGIIVAWINGTFDGDCMDGTGKIDVQFSTDNTLQSVTLNTLSAGKLAPVLNRIVSAMEFQSLMEMDVVKRLCRDDRCICFEGNNVVRKPTDDADAEAFLSSNDAWSLIRKFDE
;
A
#
# COMPACT_ATOMS: atom_id res chain seq x y z
N MET A 1 -20.14 -37.78 19.34
CA MET A 1 -20.70 -37.23 18.09
C MET A 1 -21.52 -35.95 18.28
N PRO A 2 -22.00 -35.57 19.48
CA PRO A 2 -22.36 -34.17 19.78
C PRO A 2 -21.13 -33.25 19.77
N ASP A 3 -20.03 -33.71 20.37
CA ASP A 3 -18.82 -32.90 20.58
C ASP A 3 -18.18 -32.37 19.28
N GLN A 4 -18.16 -33.17 18.20
CA GLN A 4 -17.55 -32.75 16.94
C GLN A 4 -18.37 -31.68 16.21
N LEU A 5 -19.71 -31.74 16.29
CA LEU A 5 -20.54 -30.69 15.70
C LEU A 5 -20.36 -29.38 16.47
N ASP A 6 -20.31 -29.45 17.81
CA ASP A 6 -20.08 -28.27 18.64
C ASP A 6 -18.70 -27.65 18.39
N ASP A 7 -17.65 -28.49 18.22
CA ASP A 7 -16.30 -28.04 17.86
C ASP A 7 -16.27 -27.38 16.46
N ASP A 8 -16.90 -27.99 15.46
CA ASP A 8 -17.00 -27.43 14.10
C ASP A 8 -17.75 -26.08 14.09
N MET A 9 -18.83 -25.96 14.87
CA MET A 9 -19.57 -24.70 15.01
C MET A 9 -18.73 -23.61 15.70
N ASN A 10 -17.87 -23.98 16.65
CA ASN A 10 -16.95 -23.04 17.28
C ASN A 10 -15.90 -22.53 16.29
N VAL A 11 -15.35 -23.40 15.44
CA VAL A 11 -14.40 -22.99 14.38
C VAL A 11 -15.04 -21.97 13.43
N ILE A 12 -16.27 -22.23 12.95
CA ILE A 12 -16.97 -21.32 12.05
C ILE A 12 -17.16 -19.94 12.69
N LYS A 13 -17.54 -19.92 13.97
CA LYS A 13 -17.71 -18.68 14.75
C LYS A 13 -16.37 -17.95 14.92
N ASP A 14 -15.31 -18.66 15.31
CA ASP A 14 -13.98 -18.10 15.51
C ASP A 14 -13.41 -17.52 14.21
N TYR A 15 -13.69 -18.16 13.09
CA TYR A 15 -13.35 -17.65 11.76
C TYR A 15 -14.08 -16.34 11.47
N ALA A 16 -15.40 -16.29 11.64
CA ALA A 16 -16.20 -15.09 11.37
C ALA A 16 -15.72 -13.90 12.21
N GLN A 17 -15.40 -14.13 13.49
CA GLN A 17 -14.86 -13.11 14.40
C GLN A 17 -13.43 -12.68 14.01
N SER A 18 -12.55 -13.64 13.70
CA SER A 18 -11.18 -13.37 13.26
C SER A 18 -11.16 -12.51 11.99
N MET A 19 -12.03 -12.83 11.04
CA MET A 19 -12.20 -12.08 9.79
C MET A 19 -12.68 -10.64 10.05
N GLU A 20 -13.66 -10.43 10.92
CA GLU A 20 -14.11 -9.06 11.25
C GLU A 20 -13.01 -8.26 11.95
N SER A 21 -12.34 -8.84 12.93
CA SER A 21 -11.23 -8.20 13.65
C SER A 21 -10.12 -7.78 12.68
N PHE A 22 -9.76 -8.67 11.75
CA PHE A 22 -8.76 -8.41 10.73
C PHE A 22 -9.18 -7.31 9.74
N LYS A 23 -10.40 -7.39 9.20
CA LYS A 23 -10.97 -6.34 8.34
C LYS A 23 -10.99 -4.98 9.05
N THR A 24 -11.34 -4.95 10.33
CA THR A 24 -11.36 -3.75 11.17
C THR A 24 -9.96 -3.14 11.31
N ARG A 25 -8.95 -3.96 11.66
CA ARG A 25 -7.55 -3.52 11.75
C ARG A 25 -7.07 -2.90 10.43
N LEU A 26 -7.41 -3.51 9.31
CA LEU A 26 -7.07 -3.02 7.98
C LEU A 26 -7.69 -1.67 7.66
N VAL A 27 -9.00 -1.55 7.84
CA VAL A 27 -9.72 -0.31 7.55
C VAL A 27 -9.26 0.83 8.47
N ILE A 28 -9.00 0.56 9.75
CA ILE A 28 -8.44 1.55 10.67
C ILE A 28 -7.06 2.02 10.20
N GLY A 29 -6.17 1.09 9.81
CA GLY A 29 -4.84 1.43 9.30
C GLY A 29 -4.91 2.30 8.04
N TYR A 30 -5.76 1.92 7.10
CA TYR A 30 -5.97 2.64 5.85
C TYR A 30 -6.58 4.04 6.07
N LEU A 31 -7.63 4.15 6.88
CA LEU A 31 -8.25 5.44 7.22
C LEU A 31 -7.29 6.36 7.99
N SER A 32 -6.44 5.79 8.84
CA SER A 32 -5.39 6.55 9.54
C SER A 32 -4.35 7.09 8.56
N ALA A 33 -3.93 6.28 7.59
CA ALA A 33 -3.01 6.71 6.55
C ALA A 33 -3.62 7.83 5.69
N LEU A 34 -4.89 7.68 5.28
CA LEU A 34 -5.61 8.74 4.57
C LEU A 34 -5.69 10.03 5.39
N SER A 35 -5.96 9.95 6.70
CA SER A 35 -6.04 11.15 7.55
C SER A 35 -4.69 11.85 7.71
N ASN A 36 -3.58 11.11 7.80
CA ASN A 36 -2.24 11.69 7.84
C ASN A 36 -1.95 12.44 6.54
N VAL A 37 -2.29 11.81 5.42
CA VAL A 37 -2.07 12.33 4.07
C VAL A 37 -2.99 13.52 3.74
N GLU A 38 -4.23 13.54 4.24
CA GLU A 38 -5.16 14.68 4.14
C GLU A 38 -4.53 15.96 4.66
N SER A 39 -3.90 15.89 5.84
CA SER A 39 -3.29 17.04 6.52
C SER A 39 -2.08 17.64 5.77
N VAL A 40 -1.65 16.95 4.72
CA VAL A 40 -0.42 17.20 3.99
C VAL A 40 -0.70 17.84 2.62
N PHE A 41 -1.88 17.61 2.05
CA PHE A 41 -2.30 18.20 0.78
C PHE A 41 -3.14 19.45 1.00
N ASP A 42 -2.45 20.57 1.20
CA ASP A 42 -3.07 21.89 1.38
C ASP A 42 -3.43 22.48 0.01
N ALA A 43 -4.54 22.03 -0.58
CA ALA A 43 -5.13 22.66 -1.76
C ALA A 43 -6.28 23.58 -1.31
N PRO A 44 -6.08 24.91 -1.31
CA PRO A 44 -7.04 25.85 -0.73
C PRO A 44 -8.30 26.07 -1.58
N ALA A 45 -8.34 25.60 -2.84
CA ALA A 45 -9.48 25.78 -3.74
C ALA A 45 -9.88 24.48 -4.50
N PRO A 46 -11.18 24.25 -4.76
CA PRO A 46 -11.67 23.09 -5.53
C PRO A 46 -11.11 22.99 -6.95
N GLU A 47 -10.91 24.11 -7.65
CA GLU A 47 -10.34 24.16 -9.00
C GLU A 47 -8.88 23.68 -9.07
N ASP A 48 -8.15 23.74 -7.97
CA ASP A 48 -6.79 23.20 -7.85
C ASP A 48 -6.81 21.71 -7.46
N THR A 49 -7.99 21.15 -7.16
CA THR A 49 -8.16 19.75 -6.77
C THR A 49 -8.05 18.85 -8.00
N ARG A 50 -6.87 18.28 -8.20
CA ARG A 50 -6.60 17.28 -9.25
C ARG A 50 -7.24 15.93 -8.90
N VAL A 51 -8.57 15.85 -8.96
CA VAL A 51 -9.36 14.68 -8.57
C VAL A 51 -8.84 13.37 -9.15
N ASP A 52 -8.45 13.36 -10.44
CA ASP A 52 -7.92 12.16 -11.08
C ASP A 52 -6.62 11.66 -10.44
N ILE A 53 -5.76 12.59 -10.00
CA ILE A 53 -4.52 12.27 -9.29
C ILE A 53 -4.85 11.74 -7.90
N TYR A 54 -5.70 12.45 -7.15
CA TYR A 54 -6.11 12.03 -5.80
C TYR A 54 -6.79 10.65 -5.80
N LYS A 55 -7.62 10.38 -6.79
CA LYS A 55 -8.24 9.07 -7.01
C LYS A 55 -7.19 7.97 -7.21
N VAL A 56 -6.22 8.19 -8.11
CA VAL A 56 -5.14 7.22 -8.36
C VAL A 56 -4.32 6.96 -7.10
N MET A 57 -4.07 7.98 -6.29
CA MET A 57 -3.31 7.85 -5.04
C MET A 57 -4.00 6.99 -4.00
N VAL A 58 -5.25 7.32 -3.69
CA VAL A 58 -6.06 6.62 -2.70
C VAL A 58 -6.21 5.16 -3.11
N LYS A 59 -6.49 4.88 -4.40
CA LYS A 59 -6.51 3.52 -4.95
C LYS A 59 -5.18 2.79 -4.83
N THR A 60 -4.05 3.50 -5.00
CA THR A 60 -2.73 2.89 -4.84
C THR A 60 -2.46 2.48 -3.39
N GLY A 61 -2.90 3.27 -2.40
CA GLY A 61 -2.86 2.85 -1.00
C GLY A 61 -3.61 1.54 -0.74
N VAL A 62 -4.80 1.36 -1.34
CA VAL A 62 -5.57 0.10 -1.25
C VAL A 62 -4.79 -1.04 -1.89
N LYS A 63 -4.21 -0.84 -3.07
CA LYS A 63 -3.40 -1.85 -3.76
C LYS A 63 -2.18 -2.27 -2.93
N VAL A 64 -1.47 -1.31 -2.32
CA VAL A 64 -0.31 -1.59 -1.45
C VAL A 64 -0.74 -2.43 -0.25
N MET A 65 -1.86 -2.06 0.39
CA MET A 65 -2.40 -2.81 1.52
C MET A 65 -2.75 -4.25 1.12
N VAL A 66 -3.49 -4.44 0.02
CA VAL A 66 -3.89 -5.79 -0.46
C VAL A 66 -2.67 -6.61 -0.88
N LYS A 67 -1.70 -6.00 -1.58
CA LYS A 67 -0.48 -6.69 -2.03
C LYS A 67 0.37 -7.15 -0.84
N GLN A 68 0.61 -6.29 0.15
CA GLN A 68 1.43 -6.66 1.31
C GLN A 68 0.82 -7.82 2.11
N LEU A 69 -0.50 -7.85 2.24
CA LEU A 69 -1.21 -8.98 2.85
C LEU A 69 -1.12 -10.24 2.01
N ALA A 70 -1.36 -10.12 0.70
CA ALA A 70 -1.26 -11.25 -0.22
C ALA A 70 0.16 -11.85 -0.23
N ASP A 71 1.21 -11.00 -0.21
CA ASP A 71 2.60 -11.44 -0.18
C ASP A 71 2.96 -12.12 1.16
N ALA A 72 2.44 -11.62 2.28
CA ALA A 72 2.64 -12.24 3.60
C ALA A 72 2.01 -13.65 3.64
N ILE A 73 0.79 -13.79 3.13
CA ILE A 73 0.04 -15.06 3.17
C ILE A 73 0.55 -16.06 2.12
N LYS A 74 0.88 -15.58 0.91
CA LYS A 74 1.34 -16.43 -0.20
C LYS A 74 2.72 -17.05 0.03
N ARG A 75 3.64 -16.34 0.71
CA ARG A 75 4.99 -16.86 0.99
C ARG A 75 4.97 -18.08 1.90
N GLU A 76 3.93 -18.24 2.71
CA GLU A 76 3.96 -19.22 3.79
C GLU A 76 2.99 -20.39 3.58
N HIS A 77 1.84 -20.23 2.88
CA HIS A 77 0.75 -21.22 3.01
C HIS A 77 -0.06 -21.63 1.76
N GLN A 78 0.22 -21.15 0.54
CA GLN A 78 -0.56 -21.52 -0.69
C GLN A 78 -2.10 -21.36 -0.57
N VAL A 79 -2.58 -20.36 0.17
CA VAL A 79 -4.00 -20.20 0.52
C VAL A 79 -4.82 -19.42 -0.52
N ASP A 80 -6.14 -19.63 -0.50
CA ASP A 80 -7.10 -18.85 -1.26
C ASP A 80 -7.19 -17.39 -0.75
N LEU A 81 -6.79 -16.44 -1.59
CA LEU A 81 -6.78 -15.01 -1.28
C LEU A 81 -8.09 -14.31 -1.66
N THR A 82 -9.12 -15.04 -2.11
CA THR A 82 -10.40 -14.49 -2.59
C THR A 82 -11.04 -13.50 -1.63
N PRO A 83 -11.12 -13.75 -0.31
CA PRO A 83 -11.70 -12.78 0.64
C PRO A 83 -10.95 -11.43 0.69
N LEU A 84 -9.62 -11.45 0.53
CA LEU A 84 -8.79 -10.23 0.54
C LEU A 84 -8.91 -9.45 -0.75
N VAL A 85 -8.97 -10.15 -1.88
CA VAL A 85 -9.22 -9.53 -3.20
C VAL A 85 -10.58 -8.85 -3.20
N ALA A 86 -11.62 -9.53 -2.70
CA ALA A 86 -12.97 -8.96 -2.60
C ALA A 86 -13.01 -7.71 -1.71
N LEU A 87 -12.26 -7.68 -0.60
CA LEU A 87 -12.11 -6.49 0.23
C LEU A 87 -11.44 -5.34 -0.55
N GLY A 88 -10.36 -5.63 -1.28
CA GLY A 88 -9.68 -4.67 -2.13
C GLY A 88 -10.58 -4.05 -3.18
N GLU A 89 -11.36 -4.88 -3.88
CA GLU A 89 -12.33 -4.46 -4.88
C GLU A 89 -13.47 -3.61 -4.29
N ALA A 90 -13.96 -3.98 -3.11
CA ALA A 90 -14.99 -3.21 -2.40
C ALA A 90 -14.51 -1.81 -2.03
N LEU A 91 -13.26 -1.69 -1.55
CA LEU A 91 -12.62 -0.39 -1.27
C LEU A 91 -12.39 0.41 -2.55
N ASP A 92 -11.89 -0.23 -3.62
CA ASP A 92 -11.67 0.42 -4.92
C ASP A 92 -12.96 1.03 -5.48
N LYS A 93 -14.07 0.27 -5.38
CA LYS A 93 -15.41 0.73 -5.76
C LYS A 93 -15.90 1.87 -4.89
N ALA A 94 -15.66 1.83 -3.57
CA ALA A 94 -16.01 2.92 -2.66
C ALA A 94 -15.34 4.25 -3.08
N ILE A 95 -14.06 4.17 -3.46
CA ILE A 95 -13.27 5.31 -3.93
C ILE A 95 -13.81 5.83 -5.28
N ASP A 96 -14.16 4.93 -6.20
CA ASP A 96 -14.79 5.30 -7.48
C ASP A 96 -16.13 6.01 -7.29
N ASP A 97 -16.96 5.53 -6.38
CA ASP A 97 -18.26 6.13 -6.09
C ASP A 97 -18.10 7.52 -5.46
N ALA A 98 -17.13 7.70 -4.53
CA ALA A 98 -16.80 9.01 -3.97
C ALA A 98 -16.24 9.99 -5.01
N ALA A 99 -15.43 9.51 -5.96
CA ALA A 99 -14.84 10.32 -7.02
C ALA A 99 -15.86 10.91 -8.02
N LYS A 100 -17.01 10.25 -8.22
CA LYS A 100 -18.06 10.74 -9.16
C LYS A 100 -18.65 12.09 -8.75
N ASN A 101 -18.60 12.45 -7.47
CA ASN A 101 -19.15 13.71 -6.94
C ASN A 101 -18.07 14.76 -6.64
N ALA A 102 -16.82 14.50 -7.01
CA ALA A 102 -15.66 15.25 -6.56
C ALA A 102 -15.46 16.63 -7.21
N GLN A 103 -16.06 16.88 -8.39
CA GLN A 103 -15.81 18.10 -9.17
C GLN A 103 -16.24 19.40 -8.46
N ALA A 104 -17.03 19.30 -7.38
CA ALA A 104 -17.48 20.43 -6.58
C ALA A 104 -16.83 20.50 -5.19
N LEU A 105 -15.84 19.65 -4.90
CA LEU A 105 -15.24 19.50 -3.57
C LEU A 105 -13.79 19.97 -3.57
N THR A 106 -13.37 20.58 -2.47
CA THR A 106 -11.95 20.74 -2.13
C THR A 106 -11.29 19.37 -1.91
N ALA A 107 -9.96 19.30 -1.94
CA ALA A 107 -9.22 18.08 -1.63
C ALA A 107 -9.59 17.49 -0.25
N ALA A 108 -9.77 18.33 0.77
CA ALA A 108 -10.18 17.88 2.12
C ALA A 108 -11.59 17.30 2.13
N GLU A 109 -12.56 17.98 1.52
CA GLU A 109 -13.94 17.48 1.40
C GLU A 109 -14.02 16.18 0.60
N TRP A 110 -13.18 16.04 -0.43
CA TRP A 110 -13.08 14.82 -1.21
C TRP A 110 -12.50 13.65 -0.38
N VAL A 111 -11.42 13.87 0.37
CA VAL A 111 -10.87 12.84 1.27
C VAL A 111 -11.89 12.44 2.33
N GLN A 112 -12.67 13.39 2.87
CA GLN A 112 -13.76 13.09 3.79
C GLN A 112 -14.85 12.24 3.13
N ALA A 113 -15.25 12.55 1.90
CA ALA A 113 -16.22 11.75 1.14
C ALA A 113 -15.71 10.32 0.90
N VAL A 114 -14.41 10.15 0.58
CA VAL A 114 -13.77 8.84 0.47
C VAL A 114 -13.79 8.09 1.80
N ARG A 115 -13.45 8.75 2.91
CA ARG A 115 -13.47 8.14 4.26
C ARG A 115 -14.88 7.69 4.65
N ALA A 116 -15.89 8.50 4.34
CA ALA A 116 -17.29 8.17 4.56
C ALA A 116 -17.70 6.97 3.70
N ALA A 117 -17.39 6.98 2.40
CA ALA A 117 -17.72 5.87 1.49
C ALA A 117 -17.07 4.54 1.92
N ILE A 118 -15.82 4.59 2.40
CA ILE A 118 -15.12 3.41 2.91
C ILE A 118 -15.76 2.91 4.21
N SER A 119 -16.06 3.82 5.14
CA SER A 119 -16.74 3.48 6.40
C SER A 119 -18.14 2.89 6.15
N ASP A 120 -18.90 3.48 5.22
CA ASP A 120 -20.22 3.00 4.83
C ASP A 120 -20.16 1.63 4.17
N ARG A 121 -19.21 1.40 3.26
CA ARG A 121 -19.01 0.09 2.62
C ARG A 121 -18.57 -0.97 3.63
N PHE A 122 -17.76 -0.59 4.61
CA PHE A 122 -17.34 -1.48 5.68
C PHE A 122 -18.51 -1.87 6.60
N THR A 123 -19.35 -0.90 6.97
CA THR A 123 -20.55 -1.13 7.79
C THR A 123 -21.65 -1.88 7.04
N GLN A 124 -21.66 -1.84 5.70
CA GLN A 124 -22.55 -2.64 4.85
C GLN A 124 -22.02 -4.05 4.54
N ALA A 125 -20.78 -4.38 4.92
CA ALA A 125 -20.29 -5.74 4.80
C ALA A 125 -21.09 -6.67 5.74
N PRO A 126 -21.22 -7.97 5.41
CA PRO A 126 -21.91 -8.92 6.28
C PRO A 126 -21.34 -8.85 7.68
N SER A 127 -22.22 -8.67 8.67
CA SER A 127 -21.88 -8.76 10.07
C SER A 127 -21.29 -10.14 10.40
N PRO A 128 -20.55 -10.30 11.50
CA PRO A 128 -20.05 -11.61 11.92
C PRO A 128 -21.15 -12.64 12.03
N ALA A 129 -22.35 -12.25 12.47
CA ALA A 129 -23.49 -13.13 12.59
C ALA A 129 -24.01 -13.59 11.23
N GLU A 130 -24.03 -12.70 10.22
CA GLU A 130 -24.42 -13.05 8.85
C GLU A 130 -23.38 -13.93 8.17
N LEU A 131 -22.08 -13.65 8.39
CA LEU A 131 -20.99 -14.49 7.89
C LEU A 131 -20.98 -15.87 8.57
N GLU A 132 -21.12 -15.91 9.90
CA GLU A 132 -21.25 -17.14 10.67
C GLU A 132 -22.43 -17.97 10.16
N GLN A 133 -23.59 -17.35 9.95
CA GLN A 133 -24.77 -18.05 9.44
C GLN A 133 -24.55 -18.57 8.02
N ALA A 134 -23.97 -17.78 7.11
CA ALA A 134 -23.67 -18.22 5.75
C ALA A 134 -22.69 -19.41 5.71
N LEU A 135 -21.68 -19.41 6.58
CA LEU A 135 -20.71 -20.51 6.70
C LEU A 135 -21.35 -21.75 7.32
N LYS A 136 -22.28 -21.59 8.27
CA LYS A 136 -23.08 -22.69 8.82
C LYS A 136 -23.96 -23.31 7.75
N ASP A 137 -24.66 -22.50 6.96
CA ASP A 137 -25.50 -22.96 5.86
C ASP A 137 -24.64 -23.74 4.85
N GLN A 138 -23.48 -23.20 4.46
CA GLN A 138 -22.52 -23.87 3.59
C GLN A 138 -22.05 -25.21 4.19
N TYR A 139 -21.67 -25.24 5.46
CA TYR A 139 -21.24 -26.46 6.16
C TYR A 139 -22.35 -27.52 6.19
N HIS A 140 -23.61 -27.11 6.38
CA HIS A 140 -24.76 -28.03 6.38
C HIS A 140 -25.06 -28.60 4.99
N ASP A 141 -24.82 -27.83 3.93
CA ASP A 141 -25.03 -28.23 2.53
C ASP A 141 -23.92 -29.14 1.97
N LEU A 142 -22.81 -29.35 2.72
CA LEU A 142 -21.73 -30.26 2.30
C LEU A 142 -22.18 -31.73 2.25
N PRO A 143 -21.72 -32.48 1.23
CA PRO A 143 -22.30 -33.78 0.86
C PRO A 143 -22.00 -34.92 1.84
N ASP A 144 -20.86 -34.87 2.53
CA ASP A 144 -20.39 -35.94 3.41
C ASP A 144 -19.48 -35.42 4.54
N ALA A 145 -19.04 -36.34 5.39
CA ALA A 145 -18.21 -36.03 6.56
C ALA A 145 -16.78 -35.61 6.20
N ASP A 146 -16.24 -36.12 5.07
CA ASP A 146 -14.89 -35.79 4.62
C ASP A 146 -14.87 -34.35 4.11
N ALA A 147 -15.86 -33.97 3.29
CA ALA A 147 -16.02 -32.59 2.84
C ALA A 147 -16.20 -31.59 4.00
N LYS A 148 -16.94 -31.97 5.04
CA LYS A 148 -17.09 -31.17 6.27
C LYS A 148 -15.79 -31.01 7.03
N THR A 149 -15.02 -32.10 7.14
CA THR A 149 -13.71 -32.08 7.78
C THR A 149 -12.74 -31.17 7.02
N ASP A 150 -12.70 -31.27 5.69
CA ASP A 150 -11.86 -30.43 4.84
C ASP A 150 -12.23 -28.95 4.94
N PHE A 151 -13.53 -28.63 4.99
CA PHE A 151 -14.02 -27.28 5.17
C PHE A 151 -13.59 -26.68 6.52
N ILE A 152 -13.71 -27.42 7.61
CA ILE A 152 -13.30 -26.97 8.95
C ILE A 152 -11.78 -26.81 9.02
N ALA A 153 -11.01 -27.73 8.43
CA ALA A 153 -9.56 -27.62 8.35
C ALA A 153 -9.13 -26.36 7.58
N MET A 154 -9.79 -26.04 6.46
CA MET A 154 -9.57 -24.80 5.70
C MET A 154 -9.82 -23.57 6.58
N LEU A 155 -10.94 -23.50 7.29
CA LEU A 155 -11.24 -22.36 8.16
C LEU A 155 -10.22 -22.21 9.31
N GLN A 156 -9.77 -23.32 9.90
CA GLN A 156 -8.73 -23.31 10.94
C GLN A 156 -7.40 -22.78 10.41
N GLU A 157 -7.00 -23.20 9.21
CA GLU A 157 -5.81 -22.69 8.56
C GLU A 157 -5.94 -21.17 8.30
N GLU A 158 -7.07 -20.72 7.76
CA GLU A 158 -7.30 -19.29 7.55
C GLU A 158 -7.33 -18.47 8.85
N ILE A 159 -7.87 -19.00 9.97
CA ILE A 159 -7.81 -18.33 11.28
C ILE A 159 -6.37 -18.09 11.70
N ILE A 160 -5.51 -19.11 11.61
CA ILE A 160 -4.09 -19.00 11.96
C ILE A 160 -3.43 -17.93 11.10
N LEU A 161 -3.69 -17.94 9.80
CA LEU A 161 -3.11 -17.00 8.86
C LEU A 161 -3.54 -15.57 9.12
N ILE A 162 -4.82 -15.35 9.40
CA ILE A 162 -5.35 -14.03 9.75
C ILE A 162 -4.78 -13.54 11.08
N GLY A 163 -4.50 -14.46 12.01
CA GLY A 163 -3.83 -14.18 13.28
C GLY A 163 -2.38 -13.74 13.09
N ASP A 164 -1.63 -14.45 12.25
CA ASP A 164 -0.19 -14.26 12.02
C ASP A 164 0.12 -13.21 10.94
N ALA A 165 -0.85 -12.88 10.08
CA ALA A 165 -0.68 -11.89 9.02
C ALA A 165 -0.31 -10.53 9.60
N ASN A 166 0.89 -10.07 9.24
CA ASN A 166 1.33 -8.72 9.52
C ASN A 166 0.47 -7.73 8.73
N VAL A 167 -0.45 -7.07 9.42
CA VAL A 167 -1.26 -6.00 8.85
C VAL A 167 -0.32 -4.86 8.39
N PRO A 168 -0.48 -4.33 7.17
CA PRO A 168 0.28 -3.19 6.67
C PRO A 168 0.28 -2.05 7.68
N THR A 169 1.46 -1.55 8.00
CA THR A 169 1.59 -0.39 8.91
C THR A 169 0.98 0.85 8.28
N THR A 170 0.49 1.78 9.09
CA THR A 170 0.02 3.09 8.60
C THR A 170 1.07 3.78 7.72
N ASN A 171 2.36 3.68 8.10
CA ASN A 171 3.47 4.27 7.35
C ASN A 171 3.66 3.65 5.96
N SER A 172 3.48 2.33 5.80
CA SER A 172 3.65 1.68 4.49
C SER A 172 2.52 2.04 3.53
N VAL A 173 1.29 2.15 4.04
CA VAL A 173 0.14 2.63 3.27
C VAL A 173 0.29 4.11 2.91
N GLU A 174 0.69 4.95 3.86
CA GLU A 174 0.96 6.38 3.68
C GLU A 174 2.03 6.61 2.59
N LEU A 175 3.13 5.88 2.65
CA LEU A 175 4.19 5.92 1.64
C LEU A 175 3.64 5.57 0.25
N GLY A 176 2.85 4.50 0.13
CA GLY A 176 2.24 4.08 -1.14
C GLY A 176 1.33 5.14 -1.76
N ILE A 177 0.51 5.80 -0.93
CA ILE A 177 -0.37 6.89 -1.36
C ILE A 177 0.44 8.07 -1.88
N ILE A 178 1.53 8.42 -1.20
CA ILE A 178 2.36 9.57 -1.57
C ILE A 178 3.20 9.29 -2.82
N VAL A 179 3.78 8.09 -2.94
CA VAL A 179 4.49 7.64 -4.15
C VAL A 179 3.61 7.79 -5.38
N ALA A 180 2.36 7.34 -5.30
CA ALA A 180 1.40 7.48 -6.38
C ALA A 180 1.08 8.94 -6.73
N TRP A 181 1.07 9.83 -5.74
CA TRP A 181 0.84 11.26 -5.97
C TRP A 181 2.00 11.87 -6.73
N ILE A 182 3.23 11.54 -6.32
CA ILE A 182 4.44 12.01 -6.94
C ILE A 182 4.42 11.62 -8.42
N ASN A 183 4.22 10.34 -8.72
CA ASN A 183 4.20 9.84 -10.10
C ASN A 183 3.04 10.41 -10.92
N GLY A 184 1.87 10.60 -10.31
CA GLY A 184 0.70 11.15 -11.00
C GLY A 184 0.81 12.67 -11.26
N THR A 185 1.62 13.38 -10.48
CA THR A 185 1.73 14.85 -10.53
C THR A 185 2.96 15.31 -11.31
N PHE A 186 4.07 14.57 -11.24
CA PHE A 186 5.35 14.99 -11.78
C PHE A 186 5.87 13.97 -12.80
N ASP A 187 5.77 14.30 -14.09
CA ASP A 187 6.19 13.41 -15.18
C ASP A 187 7.19 14.08 -16.17
N GLY A 188 7.72 15.25 -15.80
CA GLY A 188 8.35 16.16 -16.77
C GLY A 188 9.87 16.12 -16.90
N ASP A 189 10.62 16.16 -15.78
CA ASP A 189 12.07 16.35 -15.84
C ASP A 189 12.77 15.82 -14.58
N CYS A 190 13.60 14.79 -14.69
CA CYS A 190 14.23 14.19 -13.51
C CYS A 190 15.41 15.03 -12.97
N MET A 191 16.15 15.74 -13.82
CA MET A 191 17.36 16.45 -13.35
C MET A 191 17.02 17.75 -12.63
N ASP A 192 16.06 18.50 -13.17
CA ASP A 192 15.68 19.83 -12.66
C ASP A 192 14.22 19.92 -12.22
N GLY A 193 13.41 18.88 -12.46
CA GLY A 193 12.02 18.84 -12.02
C GLY A 193 11.86 18.43 -10.56
N THR A 194 10.62 18.58 -10.12
CA THR A 194 10.15 18.25 -8.77
C THR A 194 9.45 16.89 -8.77
N GLY A 195 9.17 16.35 -7.59
CA GLY A 195 8.62 15.01 -7.45
C GLY A 195 9.65 13.90 -7.56
N LYS A 196 10.85 14.09 -6.99
CA LYS A 196 11.90 13.07 -7.00
C LYS A 196 12.58 12.94 -5.65
N ILE A 197 13.14 11.78 -5.40
CA ILE A 197 13.98 11.53 -4.22
C ILE A 197 15.43 11.83 -4.60
N ASP A 198 15.99 12.86 -3.97
CA ASP A 198 17.41 13.18 -4.02
C ASP A 198 18.16 12.35 -2.98
N VAL A 199 19.16 11.59 -3.42
CA VAL A 199 19.99 10.73 -2.58
C VAL A 199 21.44 11.23 -2.70
N GLN A 200 22.02 11.72 -1.62
CA GLN A 200 23.39 12.23 -1.60
C GLN A 200 24.35 11.22 -0.97
N PHE A 201 25.44 10.94 -1.68
CA PHE A 201 26.59 10.19 -1.18
C PHE A 201 27.82 11.09 -1.03
N SER A 202 28.71 10.73 -0.11
CA SER A 202 30.07 11.26 -0.05
C SER A 202 30.98 10.60 -1.09
N THR A 203 32.16 11.20 -1.27
CA THR A 203 33.29 10.67 -2.06
C THR A 203 33.67 9.23 -1.72
N ASP A 204 33.44 8.79 -0.47
CA ASP A 204 33.72 7.44 0.03
C ASP A 204 32.53 6.46 -0.10
N ASN A 205 31.50 6.84 -0.85
CA ASN A 205 30.26 6.08 -1.06
C ASN A 205 29.38 5.88 0.21
N THR A 206 29.60 6.67 1.27
CA THR A 206 28.69 6.67 2.43
C THR A 206 27.43 7.49 2.11
N LEU A 207 26.24 6.96 2.47
CA LEU A 207 24.98 7.69 2.35
C LEU A 207 24.97 8.88 3.32
N GLN A 208 24.85 10.10 2.78
CA GLN A 208 24.84 11.34 3.57
C GLN A 208 23.43 11.85 3.84
N SER A 209 22.56 11.85 2.83
CA SER A 209 21.19 12.32 2.98
C SER A 209 20.25 11.71 1.95
N VAL A 210 18.98 11.67 2.32
CA VAL A 210 17.88 11.37 1.41
C VAL A 210 16.80 12.42 1.61
N THR A 211 16.44 13.13 0.54
CA THR A 211 15.50 14.24 0.58
C THR A 211 14.54 14.17 -0.59
N LEU A 212 13.25 14.35 -0.35
CA LEU A 212 12.29 14.50 -1.43
C LEU A 212 12.23 15.95 -1.91
N ASN A 213 12.49 16.19 -3.19
CA ASN A 213 12.38 17.49 -3.82
C ASN A 213 10.95 17.67 -4.34
N THR A 214 10.10 18.39 -3.61
CA THR A 214 8.71 18.69 -4.00
C THR A 214 8.51 20.20 -4.13
N LEU A 215 7.53 20.59 -4.96
CA LEU A 215 7.14 22.00 -5.15
C LEU A 215 6.52 22.65 -3.90
N SER A 216 6.18 21.91 -2.85
CA SER A 216 5.45 22.46 -1.71
C SER A 216 6.35 22.70 -0.50
N ALA A 217 6.45 23.97 -0.10
CA ALA A 217 6.93 24.40 1.22
C ALA A 217 5.97 23.97 2.38
N GLY A 218 5.13 22.97 2.15
CA GLY A 218 4.09 22.49 3.06
C GLY A 218 4.52 21.30 3.93
N LYS A 219 3.56 20.70 4.64
CA LYS A 219 3.79 19.57 5.57
C LYS A 219 4.22 18.26 4.90
N LEU A 220 4.19 18.18 3.57
CA LEU A 220 4.50 16.99 2.77
C LEU A 220 5.98 16.60 2.82
N ALA A 221 6.88 17.57 2.59
CA ALA A 221 8.32 17.28 2.61
C ALA A 221 8.81 16.79 3.99
N PRO A 222 8.41 17.38 5.13
CA PRO A 222 8.77 16.85 6.46
C PRO A 222 8.26 15.42 6.72
N VAL A 223 7.01 15.11 6.34
CA VAL A 223 6.41 13.79 6.55
C VAL A 223 7.13 12.73 5.71
N LEU A 224 7.41 13.05 4.46
CA LEU A 224 8.13 12.15 3.56
C LEU A 224 9.57 11.96 3.96
N ASN A 225 10.27 13.04 4.30
CA ASN A 225 11.64 12.94 4.80
C ASN A 225 11.69 12.09 6.08
N ARG A 226 10.69 12.17 6.96
CA ARG A 226 10.59 11.26 8.12
C ARG A 226 10.44 9.79 7.70
N ILE A 227 9.54 9.47 6.77
CA ILE A 227 9.30 8.08 6.33
C ILE A 227 10.52 7.54 5.59
N VAL A 228 11.03 8.31 4.62
CA VAL A 228 12.18 7.97 3.79
C VAL A 228 13.46 7.84 4.61
N SER A 229 13.70 8.72 5.60
CA SER A 229 14.87 8.60 6.49
C SER A 229 14.79 7.41 7.44
N ALA A 230 13.61 6.85 7.66
CA ALA A 230 13.42 5.65 8.47
C ALA A 230 13.50 4.35 7.66
N MET A 231 13.56 4.44 6.32
CA MET A 231 13.67 3.27 5.44
C MET A 231 15.12 2.82 5.29
N GLU A 232 15.30 1.51 5.19
CA GLU A 232 16.56 0.96 4.71
C GLU A 232 16.80 1.39 3.26
N PHE A 233 18.07 1.64 2.92
CA PHE A 233 18.46 2.13 1.60
C PHE A 233 17.98 1.23 0.46
N GLN A 234 17.94 -0.09 0.67
CA GLN A 234 17.44 -1.04 -0.32
C GLN A 234 15.94 -0.80 -0.62
N SER A 235 15.13 -0.66 0.43
CA SER A 235 13.69 -0.37 0.30
C SER A 235 13.43 0.97 -0.40
N LEU A 236 14.31 1.97 -0.21
CA LEU A 236 14.25 3.25 -0.92
C LEU A 236 14.42 3.07 -2.43
N MET A 237 15.40 2.25 -2.83
CA MET A 237 15.71 2.01 -4.23
C MET A 237 14.63 1.22 -4.95
N GLU A 238 13.89 0.37 -4.23
CA GLU A 238 12.73 -0.37 -4.74
C GLU A 238 11.46 0.48 -4.87
N MET A 239 11.42 1.70 -4.30
CA MET A 239 10.24 2.55 -4.42
C MET A 239 9.96 2.90 -5.87
N ASP A 240 8.73 2.78 -6.33
CA ASP A 240 8.38 3.20 -7.68
C ASP A 240 8.25 4.73 -7.78
N VAL A 241 9.36 5.47 -7.64
CA VAL A 241 9.45 6.94 -7.77
C VAL A 241 10.77 7.26 -8.47
N VAL A 242 10.80 8.38 -9.19
CA VAL A 242 12.04 8.89 -9.78
C VAL A 242 13.05 9.25 -8.68
N LYS A 243 14.29 8.76 -8.81
CA LYS A 243 15.39 9.11 -7.91
C LYS A 243 16.51 9.81 -8.66
N ARG A 244 17.10 10.82 -8.03
CA ARG A 244 18.34 11.45 -8.46
C ARG A 244 19.42 11.13 -7.42
N LEU A 245 20.38 10.31 -7.82
CA LEU A 245 21.51 9.94 -6.97
C LEU A 245 22.67 10.85 -7.30
N CYS A 246 23.21 11.53 -6.30
CA CYS A 246 24.32 12.46 -6.45
C CYS A 246 25.52 12.03 -5.58
N ARG A 247 26.73 12.18 -6.12
CA ARG A 247 28.00 12.14 -5.38
C ARG A 247 28.83 13.33 -5.84
N ASP A 248 29.23 14.15 -4.88
CA ASP A 248 29.82 15.46 -5.14
C ASP A 248 28.90 16.30 -6.05
N ASP A 249 29.39 16.71 -7.22
CA ASP A 249 28.67 17.50 -8.23
C ASP A 249 28.02 16.66 -9.35
N ARG A 250 28.14 15.33 -9.29
CA ARG A 250 27.66 14.42 -10.34
C ARG A 250 26.36 13.75 -9.92
N CYS A 251 25.36 13.77 -10.79
CA CYS A 251 24.05 13.20 -10.51
C CYS A 251 23.55 12.28 -11.63
N ILE A 252 22.82 11.21 -11.27
CA ILE A 252 22.20 10.27 -12.21
C ILE A 252 20.73 10.09 -11.85
N CYS A 253 19.90 9.94 -12.88
CA CYS A 253 18.45 9.83 -12.77
C CYS A 253 17.93 8.43 -13.08
N PHE A 254 17.14 7.87 -12.17
CA PHE A 254 16.54 6.54 -12.27
C PHE A 254 15.01 6.60 -12.15
N GLU A 255 14.31 5.74 -12.88
CA GLU A 255 12.91 5.41 -12.67
C GLU A 255 12.75 4.31 -11.59
N GLY A 256 11.51 4.07 -11.16
CA GLY A 256 11.13 3.14 -10.10
C GLY A 256 11.79 1.76 -10.16
N ASN A 257 12.03 1.24 -11.38
CA ASN A 257 12.66 -0.06 -11.62
C ASN A 257 14.19 0.02 -11.79
N ASN A 258 14.85 1.07 -11.29
CA ASN A 258 16.27 1.33 -11.47
C ASN A 258 16.69 1.43 -12.95
N VAL A 259 15.75 1.82 -13.82
CA VAL A 259 16.00 2.12 -15.23
C VAL A 259 16.50 3.55 -15.31
N VAL A 260 17.65 3.75 -15.97
CA VAL A 260 18.25 5.09 -16.11
C VAL A 260 17.39 5.92 -17.07
N ARG A 261 16.77 7.00 -16.58
CA ARG A 261 15.93 7.92 -17.38
C ARG A 261 16.77 8.94 -18.14
N LYS A 262 17.85 9.40 -17.49
CA LYS A 262 18.86 10.30 -18.06
C LYS A 262 20.19 9.97 -17.38
N PRO A 263 21.19 9.49 -18.13
CA PRO A 263 22.37 8.88 -17.53
C PRO A 263 23.17 9.89 -16.73
N THR A 264 23.21 11.17 -17.14
CA THR A 264 24.04 12.21 -16.53
C THR A 264 24.01 13.49 -17.38
N ASP A 265 24.34 14.62 -16.78
CA ASP A 265 24.74 15.90 -17.39
C ASP A 265 26.26 15.97 -17.72
N ASP A 266 27.03 14.98 -17.30
CA ASP A 266 28.48 14.80 -17.46
C ASP A 266 28.85 13.38 -17.95
N ALA A 267 29.56 13.26 -19.08
CA ALA A 267 29.95 11.98 -19.69
C ALA A 267 30.79 11.07 -18.77
N ASP A 268 31.47 11.62 -17.76
CA ASP A 268 32.29 10.84 -16.82
C ASP A 268 31.50 10.24 -15.65
N ALA A 269 30.18 10.48 -15.56
CA ALA A 269 29.34 9.83 -14.56
C ALA A 269 29.03 8.36 -14.90
N GLU A 270 29.33 7.85 -16.10
CA GLU A 270 29.27 6.39 -16.33
C GLU A 270 30.26 5.62 -15.45
N ALA A 271 31.37 6.25 -15.02
CA ALA A 271 32.31 5.64 -14.08
C ALA A 271 31.74 5.51 -12.64
N PHE A 272 30.66 6.22 -12.31
CA PHE A 272 29.84 6.03 -11.09
C PHE A 272 28.99 4.75 -11.16
N LEU A 273 28.86 4.14 -12.35
CA LEU A 273 28.09 2.92 -12.57
C LEU A 273 28.94 1.64 -12.51
N SER A 274 30.11 1.67 -11.86
CA SER A 274 30.92 0.47 -11.75
C SER A 274 30.16 -0.61 -10.97
N SER A 275 30.34 -1.88 -11.34
CA SER A 275 29.70 -3.05 -10.71
C SER A 275 30.02 -3.25 -9.22
N ASN A 276 30.76 -2.32 -8.62
CA ASN A 276 31.20 -2.34 -7.23
C ASN A 276 30.47 -1.30 -6.37
N ASP A 277 29.70 -0.37 -6.97
CA ASP A 277 28.96 0.63 -6.20
C ASP A 277 27.66 0.03 -5.64
N ALA A 278 27.31 0.39 -4.41
CA ALA A 278 26.24 -0.24 -3.62
C ALA A 278 24.87 -0.30 -4.32
N TRP A 279 24.61 0.60 -5.28
CA TRP A 279 23.39 0.59 -6.08
C TRP A 279 23.35 -0.58 -7.09
N SER A 280 24.50 -1.00 -7.63
CA SER A 280 24.62 -2.13 -8.56
C SER A 280 24.48 -3.50 -7.86
N LEU A 281 24.70 -3.54 -6.54
CA LEU A 281 24.44 -4.73 -5.72
C LEU A 281 22.94 -4.97 -5.51
N ILE A 282 22.09 -3.96 -5.70
CA ILE A 282 20.62 -4.05 -5.62
C ILE A 282 20.05 -4.68 -6.93
N ARG A 283 20.84 -4.78 -8.01
CA ARG A 283 20.47 -5.54 -9.23
C ARG A 283 20.54 -7.06 -9.07
N LYS A 284 20.96 -7.60 -7.92
CA LYS A 284 20.89 -9.05 -7.65
C LYS A 284 19.60 -9.42 -6.92
N PHE A 285 18.48 -9.18 -7.57
CA PHE A 285 17.37 -10.12 -7.50
C PHE A 285 17.13 -10.59 -8.94
N ASP A 286 17.42 -11.88 -9.12
CA ASP A 286 17.38 -12.71 -10.31
C ASP A 286 16.05 -12.52 -11.09
N GLU A 287 16.04 -12.55 -12.43
CA GLU A 287 15.83 -13.80 -13.21
C GLU A 287 14.82 -14.77 -12.59
#